data_AF-A0A4P5P8K4-F1
#
_entry.id   AF-A0A4P5P8K4-F1
#
_cell.length_a   1.000
_cell.length_b   1.000
_cell.length_c   1.000
_cell.angle_alpha   90.00
_cell.angle_beta   90.00
_cell.angle_gamma   90.00
#
_symmetry.space_group_name_H-M   'P 1'
#
loop_
_entity.id
_entity.type
_entity.pdbx_description
1 polymer ?
#
loop_
_entity_poly.entity_id
_entity_poly.type
_entity_poly.pdbx_seq_one_letter_code
_entity_poly.pdbx_strand_id
1 'polypeptide(L)' 'MPYYHLDILDEPELSGYFEVLTVPAVLIYYSGQEILRQARFLDYQEIEKRIMQLPDQPDLSDYSTLF' A
#
# COMPACT_ATOMS: atom_id res chain seq x y z
N MET A 1 5.33 -1.33 12.35
CA MET A 1 5.13 -1.61 10.91
C MET A 1 6.25 -0.94 10.14
N PRO A 2 6.91 -1.64 9.19
CA PRO A 2 7.94 -1.01 8.36
C PRO A 2 7.30 0.03 7.43
N TYR A 3 8.02 1.11 7.16
CA TYR A 3 7.67 2.09 6.13
C TYR A 3 8.92 2.36 5.29
N TYR A 4 8.70 2.63 4.00
CA TYR A 4 9.76 2.91 3.05
C TYR A 4 9.48 4.25 2.37
N HIS A 5 10.49 5.10 2.33
CA HIS A 5 10.48 6.31 1.51
C HIS A 5 11.25 6.03 0.24
N LEU A 6 10.59 6.23 -0.90
CA LEU A 6 11.17 5.99 -2.22
C LEU A 6 11.15 7.31 -2.98
N ASP A 7 12.30 7.73 -3.48
CA ASP A 7 12.40 8.85 -4.41
C ASP A 7 12.45 8.32 -5.84
N ILE A 8 11.35 8.50 -6.58
CA ILE A 8 11.24 8.04 -7.97
C ILE A 8 12.05 8.92 -8.94
N LEU A 9 12.55 10.07 -8.53
CA LEU A 9 13.44 10.89 -9.35
C LEU A 9 14.86 10.33 -9.35
N ASP A 10 15.29 9.75 -8.23
CA ASP A 10 16.57 9.05 -8.12
C ASP A 10 16.51 7.66 -8.77
N GLU A 11 15.37 6.96 -8.62
CA GLU A 11 15.16 5.59 -9.11
C GLU A 11 13.89 5.51 -9.99
N PRO A 12 13.94 5.98 -11.25
CA PRO A 12 12.75 6.11 -12.12
C PRO A 12 12.05 4.79 -12.45
N GLU A 13 12.76 3.66 -12.38
CA GLU A 13 12.21 2.32 -12.58
C GLU A 13 11.10 2.00 -11.56
N LEU A 14 11.19 2.58 -10.35
CA LEU A 14 10.18 2.42 -9.30
C LEU A 14 8.84 3.05 -9.68
N SER A 15 8.83 4.11 -10.48
CA SER A 15 7.58 4.75 -10.95
C SER A 15 6.75 3.79 -11.81
N GLY A 16 7.41 3.02 -12.68
CA GLY A 16 6.78 1.99 -13.50
C GLY A 16 6.38 0.79 -12.66
N TYR A 17 7.28 0.28 -11.82
CA TYR A 17 7.02 -0.88 -10.97
C TYR A 17 5.83 -0.70 -10.03
N PHE A 18 5.72 0.47 -9.39
CA PHE A 18 4.61 0.80 -8.48
C PHE A 18 3.45 1.52 -9.18
N GLU A 19 3.51 1.72 -10.49
CA GLU A 19 2.51 2.48 -11.27
C GLU A 19 2.22 3.88 -10.68
N VAL A 20 3.26 4.55 -10.16
CA VAL A 20 3.17 5.90 -9.61
C VAL A 20 3.45 6.91 -10.71
N LEU A 21 2.37 7.45 -11.29
CA LEU A 21 2.47 8.45 -12.36
C LEU A 21 2.57 9.89 -11.83
N THR A 22 2.27 10.11 -10.55
CA THR A 22 2.18 11.44 -9.94
C THR A 22 2.61 11.38 -8.48
N VAL A 23 3.38 12.39 -8.05
CA VAL A 23 3.82 12.54 -6.65
C VAL A 23 3.10 13.70 -5.95
N PRO A 24 2.93 13.65 -4.62
CA PRO A 24 3.24 12.52 -3.72
C PRO A 24 2.24 11.36 -3.87
N ALA A 25 2.67 10.14 -3.56
CA ALA A 25 1.82 8.95 -3.50
C ALA A 25 2.13 8.11 -2.26
N VAL A 26 1.09 7.53 -1.65
CA VAL A 26 1.18 6.60 -0.52
C VAL A 26 0.50 5.30 -0.93
N LEU A 27 1.24 4.21 -0.80
CA LEU A 27 0.77 2.85 -1.08
C LEU A 27 0.88 2.03 0.20
N ILE A 28 -0.15 1.27 0.51
CA ILE A 28 -0.16 0.35 1.66
C ILE A 28 -0.31 -1.07 1.12
N TYR A 29 0.63 -1.92 1.51
CA TYR A 29 0.62 -3.34 1.22
C TYR A 29 0.36 -4.13 2.50
N TYR A 30 -0.52 -5.11 2.40
CA TYR A 30 -0.77 -6.10 3.45
C TYR A 30 -0.71 -7.49 2.82
N SER A 31 0.16 -8.34 3.34
CA SER A 31 0.28 -9.74 2.89
C SER A 31 0.56 -9.90 1.40
N GLY A 32 1.35 -8.99 0.84
CA GLY A 32 1.71 -8.98 -0.58
C GLY A 32 0.66 -8.33 -1.49
N GLN A 33 -0.49 -7.92 -0.96
CA GLN A 33 -1.54 -7.24 -1.73
C GLN A 33 -1.58 -5.75 -1.41
N GLU A 34 -1.75 -4.92 -2.44
CA GLU A 34 -2.04 -3.49 -2.28
C GLU A 34 -3.48 -3.31 -1.79
N ILE A 35 -3.64 -2.67 -0.65
CA ILE A 35 -4.96 -2.47 -0.01
C ILE A 35 -5.40 -1.00 0.00
N LEU A 36 -4.47 -0.08 -0.23
CA LEU A 36 -4.73 1.35 -0.33
C LEU A 36 -3.69 2.02 -1.23
N ARG A 37 -4.17 2.93 -2.07
CA ARG A 37 -3.36 3.86 -2.86
C ARG A 37 -3.99 5.24 -2.83
N GLN A 38 -3.21 6.24 -2.46
CA GLN A 38 -3.58 7.64 -2.57
C GLN A 38 -2.49 8.42 -3.30
N ALA A 39 -2.88 9.27 -4.24
CA ALA A 39 -1.97 10.09 -5.02
C ALA A 39 -2.46 11.54 -5.09
N ARG A 40 -1.53 12.50 -5.05
CA ARG A 40 -1.75 13.96 -5.05
C ARG A 40 -2.43 14.50 -3.79
N PHE A 41 -3.59 13.94 -3.41
CA PHE A 41 -4.34 14.31 -2.21
C PHE A 41 -4.33 13.14 -1.23
N LEU A 42 -3.74 13.38 -0.05
CA LEU A 42 -3.62 12.36 1.00
C LEU A 42 -4.70 12.60 2.06
N ASP A 43 -5.58 11.64 2.23
CA ASP A 43 -6.52 11.58 3.35
C ASP A 43 -5.89 10.74 4.47
N TYR A 44 -5.26 11.45 5.40
CA TYR A 44 -4.60 10.85 6.56
C TYR A 44 -5.56 10.06 7.46
N GLN A 45 -6.82 10.47 7.56
CA GLN A 45 -7.80 9.76 8.38
C GLN A 45 -8.15 8.41 7.77
N GLU A 46 -8.28 8.35 6.45
CA GLU A 46 -8.53 7.09 5.75
C GLU A 46 -7.32 6.15 5.84
N ILE A 47 -6.11 6.68 5.65
CA ILE A 47 -4.86 5.93 5.82
C ILE A 47 -4.76 5.35 7.23
N GLU A 48 -4.95 6.18 8.26
CA GLU A 48 -4.90 5.74 9.66
C GLU A 48 -5.94 4.65 9.94
N LYS A 49 -7.19 4.89 9.53
CA LYS A 49 -8.27 3.92 9.68
C LYS A 49 -7.94 2.59 8.99
N ARG A 50 -7.38 2.63 7.78
CA ARG A 50 -6.99 1.41 7.06
C ARG A 50 -5.93 0.64 7.81
N ILE A 51 -4.89 1.31 8.30
CA ILE A 51 -3.82 0.68 9.07
C ILE A 51 -4.35 0.06 10.37
N MET A 52 -5.21 0.77 11.10
CA MET A 52 -5.80 0.29 12.37
C MET A 52 -6.76 -0.89 12.19
N GLN A 53 -7.33 -1.08 11.00
CA GLN A 53 -8.23 -2.20 10.69
C GLN A 53 -7.51 -3.48 10.26
N LEU A 54 -6.18 -3.42 10.05
CA LEU A 54 -5.43 -4.60 9.63
C LEU A 54 -5.21 -5.53 10.82
N PRO A 55 -5.52 -6.84 10.66
CA PRO A 55 -5.18 -7.81 11.70
C PRO A 55 -3.66 -7.95 11.84
N ASP A 56 -3.20 -8.32 13.03
CA ASP A 56 -1.76 -8.54 13.30
C ASP A 56 -1.18 -9.71 12.48
N GLN A 57 -2.05 -10.60 11.97
CA GLN A 57 -1.66 -11.76 11.19
C GLN A 57 -2.56 -11.93 9.96
N PRO A 58 -2.00 -12.14 8.76
CA PRO A 58 -2.79 -12.54 7.61
C PRO A 58 -3.55 -13.80 7.92
N ASP A 59 -4.87 -13.73 7.81
CA ASP A 59 -5.69 -14.93 7.83
C ASP A 59 -5.52 -15.64 6.46
N LEU A 60 -4.62 -16.60 6.41
CA LEU A 60 -4.38 -17.45 5.24
C LEU A 60 -5.51 -18.48 5.01
N SER A 61 -6.58 -18.44 5.81
CA SER A 61 -7.67 -19.43 5.77
C SER A 61 -8.68 -19.19 4.62
N ASP A 62 -8.70 -18.01 4.02
CA ASP A 62 -9.70 -17.63 3.00
C ASP A 62 -9.53 -18.36 1.63
N TYR A 63 -8.41 -19.05 1.44
CA TYR A 63 -8.23 -19.92 0.26
C TYR A 63 -9.05 -21.21 0.33
N SER A 64 -9.48 -21.63 1.52
CA SER A 64 -10.28 -22.85 1.72
C SER A 64 -11.77 -22.68 1.44
N THR A 65 -12.22 -21.44 1.26
CA THR A 65 -13.62 -21.07 0.96
C THR A 65 -13.91 -20.90 -0.54
N LEU A 66 -12.87 -20.99 -1.39
CA LEU A 66 -12.96 -20.84 -2.84
C LEU A 66 -13.16 -22.16 -3.62
N PHE A 67 -13.18 -23.32 -2.94
CA PHE A 67 -13.38 -24.64 -3.56
C PHE A 67 -14.26 -25.57 -2.73
#